data_AF-A0A443QCL1-F1
#
_entry.id   AF-A0A443QCL1-F1
#
_cell.length_a   1.000
_cell.length_b   1.000
_cell.length_c   1.000
_cell.angle_alpha   90.00
_cell.angle_beta   90.00
_cell.angle_gamma   90.00
#
_symmetry.space_group_name_H-M   'P 1'
#
loop_
_entity.id
_entity.type
_entity.pdbx_description
1 polymer ?
#
loop_
_entity_poly.entity_id
_entity_poly.type
_entity_poly.pdbx_seq_one_letter_code
_entity_poly.pdbx_strand_id
1 'polypeptide(L)'
;MYAFKTKISNNKNENDIIEEKKAKGTKKYIVKKELKFENYYNLLRNNPNKENKPNVLYKKQNVIRSVKHEIQTQTINKVALSYNDDKRFKLEDGISSLPYGHYKLKNI
;
A
#
# COMPACT_ATOMS: atom_id res chain seq x y z
N MET A 1 -5.67 0.06 -0.45
CA MET A 1 -4.95 -0.37 0.79
C MET A 1 -4.74 0.88 1.66
N TYR A 2 -4.67 0.79 2.98
CA TYR A 2 -4.50 2.00 3.81
C TYR A 2 -3.70 1.74 5.08
N ALA A 3 -3.11 2.82 5.61
CA ALA A 3 -2.50 2.84 6.92
C ALA A 3 -2.70 4.22 7.57
N PHE A 4 -2.88 4.26 8.88
CA PHE A 4 -2.93 5.50 9.65
C PHE A 4 -2.30 5.31 11.03
N LYS A 5 -1.88 6.43 11.61
CA LYS A 5 -1.38 6.52 12.98
C LYS A 5 -2.37 7.32 13.81
N THR A 6 -2.74 6.80 14.97
CA THR A 6 -3.63 7.45 15.93
C THR A 6 -2.89 7.63 17.25
N LYS A 7 -2.97 8.83 17.82
CA LYS A 7 -2.55 9.09 19.20
C LYS A 7 -3.69 8.66 20.11
N ILE A 8 -3.40 7.85 21.13
CA ILE A 8 -4.37 7.60 22.19
C ILE A 8 -4.14 8.60 23.31
N SER A 9 -5.17 9.37 23.68
CA SER A 9 -5.20 10.10 24.95
C SER A 9 -5.99 9.26 25.96
N ASN A 10 -5.32 8.34 26.64
CA ASN A 10 -5.90 7.71 27.82
C ASN A 10 -5.34 8.43 29.04
N ASN A 11 -6.21 8.78 29.99
CA ASN A 11 -5.98 9.63 31.18
C ASN A 11 -4.84 9.20 32.14
N LYS A 12 -3.96 8.26 31.77
CA LYS A 12 -2.83 7.83 32.61
C LYS A 12 -1.49 7.61 31.92
N ASN A 13 -1.37 7.74 30.59
CA ASN A 13 -0.06 7.80 29.90
C ASN A 13 -0.24 8.49 28.55
N GLU A 14 0.17 9.76 28.49
CA GLU A 14 0.22 10.53 27.26
C GLU A 14 1.33 9.99 26.35
N ASN A 15 1.00 9.70 25.08
CA ASN A 15 1.91 9.53 23.93
C ASN A 15 2.08 8.13 23.29
N ASP A 16 1.20 7.17 23.53
CA ASP A 16 1.20 5.95 22.71
C ASP A 16 0.60 6.21 21.31
N ILE A 17 1.40 5.94 20.26
CA ILE A 17 0.97 5.96 18.86
C ILE A 17 0.61 4.53 18.42
N ILE A 18 -0.66 4.32 18.06
CA ILE A 18 -1.10 3.09 17.41
C ILE A 18 -1.03 3.23 15.90
N GLU A 19 -0.56 2.17 15.24
CA GLU A 19 -0.51 2.09 13.78
C GLU A 19 -1.45 1.00 13.25
N GLU A 20 -2.50 1.41 12.55
CA GLU A 20 -3.40 0.51 11.84
C GLU A 20 -3.03 0.38 10.36
N LYS A 21 -3.11 -0.85 9.83
CA LYS A 21 -2.73 -1.19 8.46
C LYS A 21 -3.69 -2.20 7.85
N LYS A 22 -4.12 -1.97 6.61
CA LYS A 22 -4.87 -2.93 5.77
C LYS A 22 -4.30 -3.00 4.35
N ALA A 23 -3.86 -4.19 3.96
CA ALA A 23 -3.47 -4.50 2.59
C ALA A 23 -4.18 -5.78 2.11
N LYS A 24 -5.28 -5.61 1.35
CA LYS A 24 -6.07 -6.74 0.82
C LYS A 24 -5.20 -7.57 -0.13
N GLY A 25 -5.31 -8.89 -0.04
CA GLY A 25 -4.54 -9.81 -0.89
C GLY A 25 -3.10 -10.07 -0.43
N THR A 26 -2.61 -9.35 0.58
CA THR A 26 -1.31 -9.59 1.23
C THR A 26 -1.52 -10.41 2.51
N LYS A 27 -0.65 -11.40 2.77
CA LYS A 27 -0.77 -12.25 3.96
C LYS A 27 -0.70 -11.44 5.26
N LYS A 28 -1.53 -11.81 6.24
CA LYS A 28 -1.66 -11.10 7.53
C LYS A 28 -0.33 -10.90 8.27
N TYR A 29 0.56 -11.90 8.23
CA TYR A 29 1.86 -11.80 8.90
C TYR A 29 2.78 -10.76 8.25
N ILE A 30 2.74 -10.64 6.92
CA ILE A 30 3.46 -9.59 6.17
C ILE A 30 2.92 -8.22 6.58
N VAL A 31 1.60 -8.04 6.60
CA VAL A 31 0.97 -6.76 6.98
C VAL A 31 1.35 -6.36 8.41
N LYS A 32 1.43 -7.32 9.34
CA LYS A 32 1.75 -7.06 10.74
C LYS A 32 3.24 -6.80 10.99
N LYS A 33 4.13 -7.61 10.39
CA LYS A 33 5.56 -7.63 10.73
C LYS A 33 6.42 -6.79 9.80
N GLU A 34 6.01 -6.64 8.54
CA GLU A 34 6.89 -6.11 7.50
C GLU A 34 6.42 -4.83 6.82
N LEU A 35 5.12 -4.52 6.90
CA LEU A 35 4.59 -3.24 6.44
C LEU A 35 4.53 -2.25 7.60
N LYS A 36 4.98 -1.02 7.34
CA LYS A 36 4.89 0.13 8.24
C LYS A 36 4.12 1.25 7.57
N PHE A 37 3.51 2.15 8.35
CA PHE A 37 2.85 3.36 7.85
C PHE A 37 3.73 4.13 6.87
N GLU A 38 5.02 4.21 7.19
CA GLU A 38 6.04 4.88 6.39
C GLU A 38 6.16 4.32 4.98
N ASN A 39 5.90 3.02 4.78
CA ASN A 39 5.85 2.44 3.44
C ASN A 39 4.67 2.99 2.62
N TYR A 40 3.51 3.19 3.24
CA TYR A 40 2.33 3.75 2.57
C TYR A 40 2.53 5.24 2.30
N TYR A 41 3.00 5.99 3.30
CA TYR A 41 3.25 7.42 3.20
C TYR A 41 4.24 7.74 2.08
N ASN A 42 5.40 7.07 2.09
CA ASN A 42 6.41 7.27 1.05
C ASN A 42 5.92 6.86 -0.33
N LEU A 43 5.18 5.75 -0.44
CA LEU A 43 4.65 5.32 -1.73
C LEU A 43 3.67 6.35 -2.31
N LEU A 44 2.82 6.94 -1.46
CA LEU A 44 1.85 7.96 -1.88
C LEU A 44 2.52 9.31 -2.20
N ARG A 45 3.52 9.71 -1.42
CA ARG A 45 4.15 11.04 -1.55
C ARG A 45 5.21 11.11 -2.64
N ASN A 46 5.95 10.03 -2.83
CA ASN A 46 6.98 9.96 -3.85
C ASN A 46 6.32 9.65 -5.20
N ASN A 47 5.85 10.70 -5.89
CA ASN A 47 5.30 10.53 -7.23
C ASN A 47 6.39 9.90 -8.11
N PRO A 48 6.18 8.66 -8.60
CA PRO A 48 7.22 7.93 -9.34
C PRO A 48 7.63 8.65 -10.63
N ASN A 49 6.74 9.47 -11.20
CA ASN A 49 7.00 10.24 -12.41
C ASN A 49 7.93 11.44 -12.16
N LYS A 50 8.12 11.87 -10.91
CA LYS A 50 8.97 13.02 -10.56
C LYS A 50 10.33 12.60 -9.99
N GLU A 51 10.45 11.43 -9.37
CA GLU A 51 11.60 11.13 -8.50
C GLU A 51 12.33 9.81 -8.80
N ASN A 52 12.05 9.13 -9.92
CA ASN A 52 12.65 7.81 -10.26
C ASN A 52 12.57 6.79 -9.10
N LYS A 53 11.53 6.90 -8.26
CA LYS A 53 11.30 6.06 -7.09
C LYS A 53 10.35 4.90 -7.41
N PRO A 54 10.45 3.76 -6.71
CA PRO A 54 9.59 2.61 -6.96
C PRO A 54 8.12 2.97 -6.70
N ASN A 55 7.28 2.79 -7.71
CA ASN A 55 5.82 2.96 -7.66
C ASN A 55 5.10 1.77 -7.02
N VAL A 56 5.83 0.69 -6.72
CA VAL A 56 5.29 -0.56 -6.20
C VAL A 56 6.23 -1.12 -5.13
N LEU A 57 5.67 -1.58 -4.03
CA LEU A 57 6.38 -2.32 -2.99
C LEU A 57 6.06 -3.80 -3.10
N TYR A 58 7.10 -4.62 -3.25
CA TYR A 58 6.98 -6.08 -3.26
C TYR A 58 7.32 -6.67 -1.91
N LYS A 59 6.65 -7.76 -1.54
CA LYS A 59 6.95 -8.58 -0.36
C LYS A 59 6.94 -10.05 -0.71
N LYS A 60 8.00 -10.74 -0.29
CA LYS A 60 8.09 -12.20 -0.35
C LYS A 60 7.10 -12.79 0.64
N GLN A 61 6.29 -13.73 0.17
CA GLN A 61 5.36 -14.44 1.05
C GLN A 61 5.21 -15.90 0.64
N ASN A 62 5.10 -16.76 1.65
CA ASN A 62 4.93 -18.19 1.45
C ASN A 62 3.46 -18.49 1.19
N VAL A 63 3.19 -19.27 0.14
CA VAL A 63 1.85 -19.67 -0.25
C VAL A 63 1.83 -21.16 -0.62
N ILE A 64 0.67 -21.78 -0.44
CA ILE A 64 0.35 -23.09 -1.02
C ILE A 64 -0.39 -22.79 -2.33
N ARG A 65 0.05 -23.40 -3.44
CA ARG A 65 -0.55 -23.19 -4.77
C ARG A 65 -0.69 -24.53 -5.49
N SER A 66 -1.80 -24.69 -6.21
CA SER A 66 -1.95 -25.75 -7.21
C SER A 66 -1.44 -25.26 -8.57
N VAL A 67 -0.52 -26.01 -9.17
CA VAL A 67 0.00 -25.77 -10.52
C VAL A 67 -0.10 -27.09 -11.27
N LYS A 68 -0.82 -27.11 -12.41
CA LYS A 68 -1.07 -28.34 -13.17
C LYS A 68 -1.61 -29.49 -12.30
N HIS A 69 -2.54 -29.17 -11.40
CA HIS A 69 -3.13 -30.10 -10.42
C HIS A 69 -2.19 -30.66 -9.35
N GLU A 70 -0.94 -30.18 -9.28
CA GLU A 70 0.01 -30.53 -8.23
C GLU A 70 0.06 -29.43 -7.17
N ILE A 71 -0.08 -29.81 -5.90
CA ILE A 71 -0.05 -28.87 -4.76
C ILE A 71 1.39 -28.74 -4.28
N GLN A 72 1.89 -27.51 -4.27
CA GLN A 72 3.24 -27.19 -3.81
C GLN A 72 3.26 -25.95 -2.91
N THR A 73 4.26 -25.87 -2.05
CA THR A 73 4.62 -24.67 -1.31
C THR A 73 5.59 -23.84 -2.14
N GLN A 74 5.35 -22.54 -2.23
CA GLN A 74 6.20 -21.63 -2.99
C GLN A 74 6.31 -20.27 -2.30
N THR A 75 7.49 -19.68 -2.38
CA THR A 75 7.73 -18.30 -1.97
C THR A 75 7.51 -17.40 -3.18
N ILE A 76 6.47 -16.56 -3.12
CA ILE A 76 6.18 -15.60 -4.19
C ILE A 76 6.63 -14.21 -3.79
N ASN A 77 7.25 -13.47 -4.72
CA ASN A 77 7.47 -12.04 -4.57
C ASN A 77 6.25 -11.28 -5.10
N LYS A 78 5.34 -10.88 -4.20
CA LYS A 78 4.04 -10.33 -4.58
C LYS A 78 3.97 -8.83 -4.29
N VAL A 79 3.27 -8.10 -5.14
CA VAL A 79 2.92 -6.69 -4.91
C VAL A 79 2.13 -6.57 -3.62
N ALA A 80 2.71 -5.88 -2.64
CA ALA A 80 2.12 -5.62 -1.34
C ALA A 80 1.47 -4.25 -1.26
N LEU A 81 2.06 -3.23 -1.92
CA LEU A 81 1.51 -1.89 -2.09
C LEU A 81 1.79 -1.40 -3.52
N SER A 82 0.91 -0.60 -4.09
CA SER A 82 1.12 0.05 -5.39
C SER A 82 0.54 1.47 -5.38
N TYR A 83 1.28 2.41 -5.96
CA TYR A 83 0.88 3.81 -6.13
C TYR A 83 -0.38 3.93 -7.01
N ASN A 84 -0.50 3.03 -8.00
CA ASN A 84 -1.56 3.00 -9.00
C ASN A 84 -2.68 2.00 -8.67
N ASP A 85 -2.73 1.43 -7.45
CA ASP A 85 -3.76 0.44 -7.06
C ASP A 85 -5.16 1.05 -6.88
N ASP A 86 -5.26 2.38 -6.94
CA ASP A 86 -6.52 3.09 -6.85
C ASP A 86 -7.13 3.27 -8.25
N LYS A 87 -8.46 3.21 -8.34
CA LYS A 87 -9.23 3.52 -9.58
C LYS A 87 -9.28 5.03 -9.89
N ARG A 88 -8.26 5.77 -9.46
CA ARG A 88 -8.18 7.23 -9.53
C ARG A 88 -6.80 7.67 -9.98
N PHE A 89 -6.76 8.66 -10.85
CA PHE A 89 -5.57 9.41 -11.24
C PHE A 89 -5.25 10.47 -10.19
N LYS A 90 -4.02 10.50 -9.69
CA LYS A 90 -3.54 11.51 -8.72
C LYS A 90 -3.07 12.75 -9.46
N LEU A 91 -3.55 13.91 -9.03
CA LEU A 91 -3.16 15.20 -9.61
C LEU A 91 -1.76 15.61 -9.13
N GLU A 92 -1.19 16.63 -9.76
CA GLU A 92 0.18 17.07 -9.49
C GLU A 92 0.42 17.58 -8.06
N ASP A 93 -0.65 18.02 -7.38
CA ASP A 93 -0.64 18.44 -5.98
C ASP A 93 -0.38 17.26 -5.02
N GLY A 94 -0.44 16.02 -5.51
CA GLY A 94 -0.18 14.80 -4.75
C GLY A 94 -1.26 14.48 -3.71
N ILE A 95 -2.36 15.23 -3.67
CA ILE A 95 -3.44 15.10 -2.68
C ILE A 95 -4.76 14.85 -3.40
N SER A 96 -5.08 15.70 -4.37
CA SER A 96 -6.30 15.59 -5.14
C SER A 96 -6.21 14.44 -6.13
N SER A 97 -7.35 13.83 -6.42
CA SER A 97 -7.42 12.76 -7.42
C SER A 97 -8.74 12.79 -8.17
N LEU A 98 -8.70 12.37 -9.42
CA LEU A 98 -9.87 12.23 -10.29
C LEU A 98 -10.09 10.75 -10.61
N PRO A 99 -11.33 10.25 -10.69
CA PRO A 99 -11.57 8.90 -11.18
C PRO A 99 -11.04 8.77 -12.61
N TYR A 100 -10.51 7.59 -12.97
CA TYR A 100 -10.13 7.34 -14.36
C TYR A 100 -11.32 7.55 -15.31
N GLY A 101 -11.09 8.20 -16.45
CA GLY A 101 -12.15 8.58 -17.41
C GLY A 101 -12.86 9.90 -17.13
N HIS A 102 -12.51 10.62 -16.05
CA HIS A 102 -13.05 11.95 -15.77
C HIS A 102 -12.73 12.94 -16.90
N TYR A 103 -13.69 13.81 -17.29
CA TYR A 103 -13.52 14.71 -18.44
C TYR A 103 -12.30 15.63 -18.35
N LYS A 104 -11.96 16.12 -17.14
CA LYS A 104 -10.76 16.94 -16.91
C LYS A 104 -9.44 16.21 -17.18
N LEU A 105 -9.42 14.87 -17.16
CA LEU A 105 -8.24 14.08 -17.49
C LEU A 105 -7.97 14.02 -19.00
N LYS A 106 -8.93 14.41 -19.86
CA LYS A 106 -8.71 14.46 -21.32
C LYS A 106 -7.78 15.61 -21.73
N ASN A 107 -7.65 16.61 -20.87
CA ASN A 107 -6.92 17.85 -21.12
C ASN A 107 -5.66 17.96 -20.24
N ILE A 108 -5.28 16.88 -19.57
CA ILE A 108 -4.05 16.73 -18.77
C ILE A 108 -3.12 15.82 -19.56
#